data_AF-A0A6C2UH41-F1
#
_entry.id   AF-A0A6C2UH41-F1
#
_cell.length_a   1.000
_cell.length_b   1.000
_cell.length_c   1.000
_cell.angle_alpha   90.00
_cell.angle_beta   90.00
_cell.angle_gamma   90.00
#
_symmetry.space_group_name_H-M   'P 1'
#
loop_
_entity.id
_entity.type
_entity.pdbx_description
1 polymer ?
#
loop_
_entity_poly.entity_id
_entity_poly.type
_entity_poly.pdbx_seq_one_letter_code
_entity_poly.pdbx_strand_id
1 'polypeptide(L)'
;MKTLMKTIEGHARNYHAVLEERWAETDWSEIEAQIVLDRIQGILDQLPQAMHQAHERIIGERRVANSEKILSLYDPDIHVLVRGKAGAEVEFGNGLYLAEQADGLIVDWDFMQDQPPSDSKLVKSSIERITGSYGKPDSYTGDRGFDSANARTDLEELGIINAICPRSVPLLKEKLEDEGFCLLQKRRGSTEGRIGIFKNAYLGTPLRSKGYENRKTRIEWCILGHNLWKLAAMAAQKRAELEAELAAAA
;
A
#
# COMPACT_ATOMS: atom_id res chain seq x y z
N MET A 1 27.27 11.69 21.22
CA MET A 1 25.90 11.15 21.06
C MET A 1 25.21 10.86 22.40
N LYS A 2 25.73 9.98 23.26
CA LYS A 2 25.03 9.58 24.51
C LYS A 2 24.74 10.76 25.48
N THR A 3 25.68 11.69 25.66
CA THR A 3 25.48 12.87 26.52
C THR A 3 24.41 13.82 25.97
N LEU A 4 24.44 14.07 24.66
CA LEU A 4 23.43 14.89 23.99
C LEU A 4 22.04 14.25 24.11
N MET A 5 21.93 12.94 23.91
CA MET A 5 20.66 12.21 24.07
C MET A 5 20.10 12.31 25.48
N LYS A 6 20.92 12.16 26.52
CA LYS A 6 20.50 12.36 27.92
C LYS A 6 19.96 13.77 28.17
N THR A 7 20.58 14.77 27.54
CA THR A 7 20.15 16.18 27.68
C THR A 7 18.80 16.40 27.00
N ILE A 8 18.64 15.88 25.77
CA ILE A 8 17.37 15.95 25.02
C ILE A 8 16.26 15.21 25.77
N GLU A 9 16.54 14.00 26.28
CA GLU A 9 15.59 13.23 27.08
C GLU A 9 15.17 13.99 28.35
N GLY A 10 16.13 14.61 29.05
CA GLY A 10 15.86 15.45 30.21
C GLY A 10 14.94 16.64 29.87
N HIS A 11 15.21 17.34 28.76
CA HIS A 11 14.34 18.42 28.29
C HIS A 11 12.93 17.92 27.95
N ALA A 12 12.82 16.80 27.23
CA ALA A 12 11.53 16.22 26.87
C ALA A 12 10.71 15.83 28.10
N ARG A 13 11.34 15.21 29.12
CA ARG A 13 10.69 14.89 30.40
C ARG A 13 10.23 16.15 31.15
N ASN A 14 11.08 17.18 31.18
CA ASN A 14 10.72 18.45 31.81
C ASN A 14 9.56 19.14 31.09
N TYR A 15 9.57 19.18 29.76
CA TYR A 15 8.49 19.78 28.97
C TYR A 15 7.18 18.99 29.10
N HIS A 16 7.25 17.65 29.16
CA HIS A 16 6.10 16.81 29.45
C HIS A 16 5.49 17.18 30.82
N ALA A 17 6.30 17.19 31.88
CA ALA A 17 5.82 17.51 33.23
C ALA A 17 5.26 18.94 33.33
N VAL A 18 5.90 19.93 32.70
CA VAL A 18 5.41 21.32 32.67
C VAL A 18 4.06 21.42 31.96
N LEU A 19 3.90 20.74 30.82
CA LEU A 19 2.63 20.74 30.09
C LEU A 19 1.55 20.01 30.88
N GLU A 20 1.85 18.87 31.50
CA GLU A 20 0.91 18.11 32.33
C GLU A 20 0.39 18.92 33.52
N GLU A 21 1.27 19.65 34.21
CA GLU A 21 0.90 20.47 35.37
C GLU A 21 0.19 21.78 34.97
N ARG A 22 0.59 22.39 33.84
CA ARG A 22 0.23 23.77 33.48
C ARG A 22 -0.52 23.88 32.16
N TRP A 23 -1.13 22.81 31.66
CA TRP A 23 -1.87 22.85 30.38
C TRP A 23 -2.96 23.93 30.38
N ALA A 24 -3.59 24.20 31.52
CA ALA A 24 -4.64 25.20 31.66
C ALA A 24 -4.15 26.66 31.46
N GLU A 25 -2.83 26.88 31.45
CA GLU A 25 -2.24 28.17 31.11
C GLU A 25 -2.02 28.36 29.60
N THR A 26 -2.30 27.32 28.80
CA THR A 26 -2.20 27.36 27.34
C THR A 26 -3.55 27.65 26.69
N ASP A 27 -3.55 28.01 25.40
CA ASP A 27 -4.78 28.13 24.60
C ASP A 27 -5.36 26.78 24.15
N TRP A 28 -4.80 25.65 24.62
CA TRP A 28 -5.23 24.32 24.23
C TRP A 28 -6.34 23.78 25.14
N SER A 29 -7.25 23.02 24.55
CA SER A 29 -8.14 22.14 25.31
C SER A 29 -7.33 21.02 25.99
N GLU A 30 -7.91 20.43 27.03
CA GLU A 30 -7.32 19.28 27.73
C GLU A 30 -6.97 18.13 26.77
N ILE A 31 -7.84 17.87 25.78
CA ILE A 31 -7.63 16.83 24.77
C ILE A 31 -6.42 17.17 23.88
N GLU A 32 -6.28 18.42 23.45
CA GLU A 32 -5.14 18.85 22.63
C GLU A 32 -3.82 18.76 23.41
N ALA A 33 -3.82 19.16 24.68
CA ALA A 33 -2.67 19.00 25.57
C ALA A 33 -2.30 17.52 25.74
N GLN A 34 -3.30 16.65 25.98
CA GLN A 34 -3.09 15.21 26.11
C GLN A 34 -2.46 14.59 24.85
N ILE A 35 -2.90 15.00 23.66
CA ILE A 35 -2.30 14.53 22.39
C ILE A 35 -0.81 14.86 22.31
N VAL A 36 -0.40 16.02 22.81
CA VAL A 36 1.01 16.43 22.81
C VAL A 36 1.80 15.65 23.86
N LEU A 37 1.25 15.46 25.06
CA LEU A 37 1.84 14.63 26.12
C LEU A 37 2.08 13.20 25.62
N ASP A 38 1.06 12.56 25.04
CA ASP A 38 1.12 11.20 24.50
C ASP A 38 2.22 11.07 23.41
N ARG A 39 2.39 12.10 22.57
CA ARG A 39 3.45 12.12 21.55
C ARG A 39 4.83 12.22 22.16
N ILE A 40 5.02 13.07 23.17
CA ILE A 40 6.31 13.19 23.86
C ILE A 40 6.63 11.87 24.56
N GLN A 41 5.67 11.31 25.30
CA GLN A 41 5.81 10.05 26.00
C GLN A 41 6.12 8.90 25.05
N GLY A 42 5.40 8.79 23.93
CA GLY A 42 5.64 7.77 22.92
C GLY A 42 7.04 7.83 22.30
N ILE A 43 7.64 9.02 22.17
CA ILE A 43 9.05 9.14 21.74
C ILE A 43 9.98 8.71 22.86
N LEU A 44 9.75 9.18 24.10
CA LEU A 44 10.57 8.85 25.27
C LEU A 44 10.66 7.32 25.49
N ASP A 45 9.54 6.61 25.34
CA ASP A 45 9.48 5.15 25.50
C ASP A 45 10.32 4.40 24.46
N GLN A 46 10.43 4.95 23.25
CA GLN A 46 11.21 4.36 22.15
C GLN A 46 12.71 4.71 22.21
N LEU A 47 13.11 5.76 22.94
CA LEU A 47 14.50 6.25 22.96
C LEU A 47 15.54 5.17 23.34
N PRO A 48 15.33 4.32 24.37
CA PRO A 48 16.30 3.29 24.74
C PRO A 48 16.58 2.32 23.59
N GLN A 49 15.52 1.84 22.92
CA GLN A 49 15.65 0.93 21.78
C GLN A 49 16.26 1.63 20.56
N ALA A 50 15.89 2.88 20.28
CA ALA A 50 16.48 3.66 19.20
C ALA A 50 17.99 3.87 19.40
N MET A 51 18.42 4.16 20.63
CA MET A 51 19.83 4.27 20.99
C MET A 51 20.57 2.94 20.87
N HIS A 52 19.95 1.84 21.30
CA HIS A 52 20.51 0.49 21.16
C HIS A 52 20.72 0.16 19.67
N GLN A 53 19.68 0.33 18.84
CA GLN A 53 19.75 0.12 17.40
C GLN A 53 20.85 0.95 16.73
N ALA A 54 20.94 2.24 17.07
CA ALA A 54 21.98 3.12 16.52
C ALA A 54 23.38 2.66 16.93
N HIS A 55 23.54 2.22 18.19
CA HIS A 55 24.81 1.67 18.67
C HIS A 55 25.19 0.40 17.89
N GLU A 56 24.28 -0.56 17.79
CA GLU A 56 24.52 -1.82 17.07
C GLU A 56 24.88 -1.58 15.61
N ARG A 57 24.12 -0.74 14.90
CA ARG A 57 24.27 -0.58 13.45
C ARG A 57 25.37 0.39 13.03
N ILE A 58 25.52 1.52 13.72
CA ILE A 58 26.42 2.60 13.29
C ILE A 58 27.78 2.49 13.97
N ILE A 59 27.80 2.19 15.26
CA ILE A 59 29.06 2.14 16.04
C ILE A 59 29.62 0.73 16.04
N GLY A 60 28.76 -0.26 16.24
CA GLY A 60 29.12 -1.67 16.32
C GLY A 60 29.19 -2.39 14.98
N GLU A 61 28.69 -1.78 13.90
CA GLU A 61 28.59 -2.35 12.55
C GLU A 61 27.91 -3.73 12.49
N ARG A 62 27.09 -4.05 13.50
CA ARG A 62 26.33 -5.29 13.60
C ARG A 62 24.98 -5.16 12.93
N ARG A 63 24.40 -6.31 12.59
CA ARG A 63 23.06 -6.40 11.99
C ARG A 63 22.01 -6.43 13.09
N VAL A 64 20.96 -5.63 12.91
CA VAL A 64 19.70 -5.72 13.65
C VAL A 64 18.67 -6.34 12.70
N ALA A 65 17.86 -7.28 13.18
CA ALA A 65 16.83 -7.92 12.36
C ALA A 65 15.81 -6.89 11.86
N ASN A 66 15.24 -7.07 10.66
CA ASN A 66 14.28 -6.10 10.12
C ASN A 66 13.06 -5.91 11.02
N SER A 67 12.57 -6.98 11.64
CA SER A 67 11.45 -6.98 12.57
C SER A 67 11.73 -6.26 13.90
N GLU A 68 13.00 -6.03 14.24
CA GLU A 68 13.41 -5.36 15.48
C GLU A 68 13.74 -3.88 15.25
N LYS A 69 13.71 -3.42 13.99
CA LYS A 69 14.09 -2.06 13.65
C LYS A 69 12.96 -1.09 13.94
N ILE A 70 13.29 -0.03 14.67
CA ILE A 70 12.53 1.21 14.64
C ILE A 70 12.88 1.93 13.34
N LEU A 71 11.90 2.02 12.43
CA LEU A 71 12.02 2.69 11.13
C LEU A 71 11.44 4.11 11.15
N SER A 72 10.45 4.35 12.01
CA SER A 72 9.88 5.66 12.28
C SER A 72 9.50 5.75 13.76
N LEU A 73 9.81 6.88 14.39
CA LEU A 73 9.35 7.17 15.77
C LEU A 73 7.86 7.52 15.84
N TYR A 74 7.25 7.82 14.69
CA TYR A 74 5.86 8.29 14.59
C TYR A 74 4.90 7.26 13.99
N ASP A 75 5.44 6.26 13.30
CA ASP A 75 4.67 5.31 12.51
C ASP A 75 5.23 3.89 12.74
N PRO A 76 4.73 3.16 13.76
CA PRO A 76 5.26 1.86 14.14
C PRO A 76 5.03 0.78 13.09
N ASP A 77 3.99 0.92 12.26
CA ASP A 77 3.59 -0.06 11.24
C ASP A 77 4.37 0.09 9.93
N ILE A 78 5.51 0.77 9.92
CA ILE A 78 6.35 0.90 8.72
C ILE A 78 7.26 -0.32 8.63
N HIS A 79 7.37 -0.89 7.43
CA HIS A 79 8.14 -2.09 7.17
C HIS A 79 9.27 -1.86 6.18
N VAL A 80 10.27 -2.73 6.22
CA VAL A 80 11.32 -2.80 5.21
C VAL A 80 10.80 -3.57 4.01
N LEU A 81 10.74 -2.91 2.84
CA LEU A 81 10.28 -3.51 1.59
C LEU A 81 11.48 -3.69 0.66
N VAL A 82 11.83 -4.95 0.36
CA VAL A 82 12.97 -5.27 -0.50
C VAL A 82 12.47 -5.47 -1.93
N ARG A 83 12.91 -4.61 -2.87
CA ARG A 83 12.59 -4.80 -4.29
C ARG A 83 13.61 -5.73 -4.94
N GLY A 84 13.12 -6.80 -5.57
CA GLY A 84 13.94 -7.82 -6.25
C GLY A 84 14.61 -7.38 -7.56
N LYS A 85 14.85 -6.08 -7.79
CA LYS A 85 15.55 -5.58 -8.98
C LYS A 85 17.06 -5.53 -8.73
N ALA A 86 17.85 -5.58 -9.82
CA ALA A 86 19.31 -5.48 -9.77
C ALA A 86 19.72 -4.20 -9.04
N GLY A 87 20.30 -4.33 -7.85
CA GLY A 87 20.64 -3.22 -6.96
C GLY A 87 19.98 -3.25 -5.57
N ALA A 88 19.00 -4.15 -5.34
CA ALA A 88 18.32 -4.33 -4.05
C ALA A 88 17.93 -2.99 -3.40
N GLU A 89 17.14 -2.19 -4.11
CA GLU A 89 16.57 -0.98 -3.52
C GLU A 89 15.66 -1.37 -2.37
N VAL A 90 15.99 -0.85 -1.18
CA VAL A 90 15.22 -1.01 0.04
C VAL A 90 14.32 0.21 0.18
N GLU A 91 13.01 -0.02 0.17
CA GLU A 91 12.00 0.99 0.45
C GLU A 91 11.45 0.81 1.87
N PHE A 92 10.82 1.86 2.39
CA PHE A 92 10.17 1.85 3.70
C PHE A 92 8.70 2.24 3.54
N GLY A 93 7.79 1.41 4.07
CA GLY A 93 6.36 1.70 3.98
C GLY A 93 5.49 0.49 4.31
N ASN A 94 4.23 0.60 3.94
CA ASN A 94 3.23 -0.47 3.99
C ASN A 94 3.00 -1.04 2.60
N GLY A 95 2.64 -2.31 2.52
CA GLY A 95 2.16 -2.90 1.28
C GLY A 95 0.79 -2.36 0.92
N LEU A 96 0.60 -2.03 -0.36
CA LEU A 96 -0.71 -1.70 -0.91
C LEU A 96 -0.94 -2.59 -2.15
N TYR A 97 -1.90 -3.48 -2.03
CA TYR A 97 -2.42 -4.27 -3.13
C TYR A 97 -3.62 -3.56 -3.75
N LEU A 98 -3.69 -3.55 -5.08
CA LEU A 98 -4.82 -3.02 -5.85
C LEU A 98 -5.14 -4.00 -6.98
N ALA A 99 -6.43 -4.29 -7.18
CA ALA A 99 -6.96 -4.99 -8.33
C ALA A 99 -7.95 -4.12 -9.08
N GLU A 100 -7.85 -4.08 -10.41
CA GLU A 100 -8.80 -3.38 -11.26
C GLU A 100 -9.47 -4.35 -12.25
N GLN A 101 -10.73 -4.08 -12.57
CA GLN A 101 -11.48 -4.78 -13.62
C GLN A 101 -11.15 -4.21 -15.01
N ALA A 102 -11.57 -4.89 -16.10
CA ALA A 102 -11.36 -4.52 -17.50
C ALA A 102 -11.41 -2.99 -17.84
N ASP A 103 -12.44 -2.25 -17.44
CA ASP A 103 -12.58 -0.80 -17.71
C ASP A 103 -11.71 0.08 -16.79
N GLY A 104 -11.05 -0.51 -15.79
CA GLY A 104 -10.12 0.17 -14.91
C GLY A 104 -10.74 0.77 -13.65
N LEU A 105 -11.89 0.23 -13.21
CA LEU A 105 -12.37 0.46 -11.84
C LEU A 105 -11.58 -0.42 -10.87
N ILE A 106 -11.18 0.14 -9.74
CA ILE A 106 -10.53 -0.63 -8.66
C ILE A 106 -11.63 -1.42 -7.95
N VAL A 107 -11.52 -2.75 -7.95
CA VAL A 107 -12.55 -3.66 -7.43
C VAL A 107 -12.11 -4.43 -6.19
N ASP A 108 -10.80 -4.51 -5.93
CA ASP A 108 -10.27 -5.07 -4.69
C ASP A 108 -8.99 -4.33 -4.29
N TRP A 109 -8.73 -4.28 -2.99
CA TRP A 109 -7.54 -3.66 -2.42
C TRP A 109 -7.24 -4.23 -1.05
N ASP A 110 -5.96 -4.15 -0.66
CA ASP A 110 -5.53 -4.48 0.69
C ASP A 110 -4.38 -3.55 1.10
N PHE A 111 -4.57 -2.82 2.19
CA PHE A 111 -3.53 -1.98 2.78
C PHE A 111 -3.00 -2.68 4.02
N MET A 112 -1.77 -3.18 3.94
CA MET A 112 -1.26 -4.16 4.89
C MET A 112 -0.59 -3.47 6.06
N GLN A 113 -1.13 -3.67 7.27
CA GLN A 113 -0.53 -3.15 8.50
C GLN A 113 0.81 -3.83 8.77
N ASP A 114 0.85 -5.15 8.66
CA ASP A 114 2.04 -5.97 8.89
C ASP A 114 2.94 -6.06 7.65
N GLN A 115 4.08 -6.74 7.82
CA GLN A 115 4.99 -7.05 6.72
C GLN A 115 4.20 -7.71 5.57
N PRO A 116 4.20 -7.11 4.37
CA PRO A 116 3.46 -7.66 3.23
C PRO A 116 3.91 -9.09 2.92
N PRO A 117 2.96 -10.03 2.73
CA PRO A 117 3.31 -11.36 2.24
C PRO A 117 3.81 -11.26 0.79
N SER A 118 4.39 -12.34 0.27
CA SER A 118 4.71 -12.43 -1.15
C SER A 118 3.46 -12.28 -2.01
N ASP A 119 3.54 -11.55 -3.12
CA ASP A 119 2.41 -11.25 -4.02
C ASP A 119 1.57 -12.47 -4.40
N SER A 120 2.20 -13.63 -4.64
CA SER A 120 1.51 -14.88 -4.97
C SER A 120 0.52 -15.36 -3.90
N LYS A 121 0.72 -14.99 -2.62
CA LYS A 121 -0.18 -15.33 -1.51
C LYS A 121 -1.44 -14.45 -1.49
N LEU A 122 -1.44 -13.34 -2.22
CA LEU A 122 -2.57 -12.41 -2.31
C LEU A 122 -3.62 -12.86 -3.32
N VAL A 123 -3.26 -13.74 -4.26
CA VAL A 123 -4.14 -14.15 -5.37
C VAL A 123 -5.43 -14.78 -4.85
N LYS A 124 -5.32 -15.78 -3.98
CA LYS A 124 -6.48 -16.50 -3.45
C LYS A 124 -7.44 -15.59 -2.70
N SER A 125 -6.92 -14.82 -1.74
CA SER A 125 -7.74 -13.93 -0.92
C SER A 125 -8.38 -12.81 -1.75
N SER A 126 -7.69 -12.30 -2.77
CA SER A 126 -8.26 -11.36 -3.73
C SER A 126 -9.42 -11.97 -4.51
N ILE A 127 -9.26 -13.18 -5.05
CA ILE A 127 -10.32 -13.89 -5.78
C ILE A 127 -11.53 -14.15 -4.88
N GLU A 128 -11.31 -14.56 -3.63
CA GLU A 128 -12.38 -14.77 -2.65
C GLU A 128 -13.17 -13.47 -2.40
N ARG A 129 -12.49 -12.34 -2.17
CA ARG A 129 -13.12 -11.02 -1.97
C ARG A 129 -13.87 -10.53 -3.20
N ILE A 130 -13.27 -10.63 -4.38
CA ILE A 130 -13.89 -10.25 -5.66
C ILE A 130 -15.12 -11.12 -5.92
N THR A 131 -14.99 -12.43 -5.75
CA THR A 131 -16.10 -13.38 -5.98
C THR A 131 -17.25 -13.15 -5.02
N GLY A 132 -16.97 -12.87 -3.74
CA GLY A 132 -17.99 -12.56 -2.74
C GLY A 132 -18.73 -11.24 -3.00
N SER A 133 -18.05 -10.26 -3.61
CA SER A 133 -18.61 -8.90 -3.80
C SER A 133 -19.29 -8.72 -5.16
N TYR A 134 -18.74 -9.31 -6.23
CA TYR A 134 -19.15 -9.06 -7.62
C TYR A 134 -19.48 -10.32 -8.41
N GLY A 135 -19.24 -11.50 -7.83
CA GLY A 135 -19.30 -12.78 -8.55
C GLY A 135 -17.97 -13.20 -9.15
N LYS A 136 -17.94 -14.43 -9.67
CA LYS A 136 -16.70 -15.06 -10.15
C LYS A 136 -16.16 -14.33 -11.39
N PRO A 137 -14.88 -13.89 -11.39
CA PRO A 137 -14.27 -13.28 -12.57
C PRO A 137 -13.94 -14.34 -13.65
N ASP A 138 -13.98 -13.94 -14.91
CA ASP A 138 -13.63 -14.84 -16.03
C ASP A 138 -12.11 -15.11 -16.11
N SER A 139 -11.30 -14.12 -15.75
CA SER A 139 -9.84 -14.22 -15.78
C SER A 139 -9.20 -13.44 -14.63
N TYR A 140 -8.00 -13.87 -14.23
CA TYR A 140 -7.16 -13.16 -13.28
C TYR A 140 -5.79 -12.92 -13.91
N THR A 141 -5.41 -11.65 -14.01
CA THR A 141 -4.19 -11.21 -14.71
C THR A 141 -3.25 -10.53 -13.72
N GLY A 142 -1.97 -10.88 -13.76
CA GLY A 142 -0.98 -10.38 -12.81
C GLY A 142 0.43 -10.38 -13.39
N ASP A 143 1.35 -9.71 -12.70
CA ASP A 143 2.77 -9.77 -13.04
C ASP A 143 3.42 -11.10 -12.60
N ARG A 144 4.74 -11.21 -12.79
CA ARG A 144 5.50 -12.42 -12.45
C ARG A 144 5.64 -12.65 -10.94
N GLY A 145 5.44 -11.62 -10.12
CA GLY A 145 5.41 -11.71 -8.67
C GLY A 145 4.25 -12.59 -8.18
N PHE A 146 3.09 -12.50 -8.84
CA PHE A 146 1.89 -13.27 -8.48
C PHE A 146 1.92 -14.75 -8.90
N ASP A 147 2.83 -15.17 -9.80
CA ASP A 147 2.88 -16.56 -10.28
C ASP A 147 3.38 -17.53 -9.19
N SER A 148 2.62 -18.60 -8.95
CA SER A 148 2.99 -19.72 -8.08
C SER A 148 2.22 -20.99 -8.44
N ALA A 149 2.72 -22.15 -7.99
CA ALA A 149 2.00 -23.42 -8.19
C ALA A 149 0.61 -23.40 -7.55
N ASN A 150 0.50 -22.92 -6.31
CA ASN A 150 -0.78 -22.82 -5.61
C ASN A 150 -1.75 -21.88 -6.35
N ALA A 151 -1.30 -20.70 -6.78
CA ALA A 151 -2.14 -19.78 -7.53
C ALA A 151 -2.64 -20.40 -8.86
N ARG A 152 -1.82 -21.20 -9.53
CA ARG A 152 -2.24 -21.94 -10.73
C ARG A 152 -3.35 -22.94 -10.42
N THR A 153 -3.17 -23.75 -9.37
CA THR A 153 -4.16 -24.73 -8.93
C THR A 153 -5.46 -24.06 -8.47
N ASP A 154 -5.38 -23.02 -7.64
CA ASP A 154 -6.55 -22.27 -7.15
C ASP A 154 -7.37 -21.70 -8.32
N LEU A 155 -6.71 -21.12 -9.34
CA LEU A 155 -7.37 -20.57 -10.52
C LEU A 155 -8.03 -21.67 -11.39
N GLU A 156 -7.34 -22.79 -11.57
CA GLU A 156 -7.84 -23.94 -12.34
C GLU A 156 -9.07 -24.56 -11.66
N GLU A 157 -9.02 -24.80 -10.35
CA GLU A 157 -10.14 -25.36 -9.58
C GLU A 157 -11.38 -24.46 -9.60
N LEU A 158 -11.18 -23.14 -9.60
CA LEU A 158 -12.26 -22.16 -9.71
C LEU A 158 -12.75 -21.96 -11.17
N GLY A 159 -12.05 -22.54 -12.15
CA GLY A 159 -12.34 -22.34 -13.57
C GLY A 159 -12.21 -20.86 -13.97
N ILE A 160 -11.20 -20.17 -13.44
CA ILE A 160 -10.84 -18.79 -13.78
C ILE A 160 -9.63 -18.86 -14.72
N ILE A 161 -9.68 -18.14 -15.84
CA ILE A 161 -8.58 -18.10 -16.79
C ILE A 161 -7.35 -17.49 -16.11
N ASN A 162 -6.30 -18.30 -15.99
CA ASN A 162 -5.04 -17.84 -15.45
C ASN A 162 -4.23 -17.08 -16.52
N ALA A 163 -4.22 -15.76 -16.38
CA ALA A 163 -3.44 -14.84 -17.20
C ALA A 163 -2.30 -14.17 -16.40
N ILE A 164 -1.88 -14.76 -15.28
CA ILE A 164 -0.69 -14.30 -14.54
C ILE A 164 0.55 -14.59 -15.38
N CYS A 165 1.44 -13.59 -15.50
CA CYS A 165 2.69 -13.74 -16.24
C CYS A 165 3.59 -14.82 -15.60
N PRO A 166 3.91 -15.94 -16.27
CA PRO A 166 4.67 -17.01 -15.65
C PRO A 166 6.12 -16.61 -15.30
N ARG A 167 6.64 -17.10 -14.17
CA ARG A 167 8.08 -16.98 -13.85
C ARG A 167 8.93 -17.85 -14.76
N SER A 168 8.44 -19.04 -15.10
CA SER A 168 9.12 -19.99 -16.00
C SER A 168 9.18 -19.45 -17.43
N VAL A 169 10.39 -19.36 -18.00
CA VAL A 169 10.59 -18.90 -19.39
C VAL A 169 10.00 -19.87 -20.42
N PRO A 170 10.17 -21.21 -20.30
CA PRO A 170 9.49 -22.14 -21.19
C PRO A 170 7.96 -21.98 -21.18
N LEU A 171 7.37 -21.90 -19.99
CA LEU A 171 5.91 -21.73 -19.83
C LEU A 171 5.43 -20.38 -20.40
N LEU A 172 6.24 -19.32 -20.24
CA LEU A 172 5.94 -18.04 -20.86
C LEU A 172 5.91 -18.15 -22.39
N LYS A 173 6.85 -18.86 -23.01
CA LYS A 173 6.88 -19.03 -24.48
C LYS A 173 5.61 -19.73 -24.97
N GLU A 174 5.20 -20.80 -24.30
CA GLU A 174 3.96 -21.51 -24.59
C GLU A 174 2.73 -20.60 -24.44
N LYS A 175 2.63 -19.86 -23.33
CA LYS A 175 1.52 -18.91 -23.09
C LYS A 175 1.46 -17.77 -24.10
N LEU A 176 2.59 -17.36 -24.67
CA LEU A 176 2.63 -16.32 -25.71
C LEU A 176 2.06 -16.79 -27.06
N GLU A 177 1.84 -18.08 -27.27
CA GLU A 177 1.13 -18.62 -28.45
C GLU A 177 -0.39 -18.46 -28.33
N ASP A 178 -0.91 -18.25 -27.11
CA ASP A 178 -2.32 -17.99 -26.83
C ASP A 178 -2.64 -16.50 -27.01
N GLU A 179 -3.47 -16.19 -28.02
CA GLU A 179 -3.92 -14.82 -28.31
C GLU A 179 -4.71 -14.21 -27.14
N GLY A 180 -5.52 -15.02 -26.44
CA GLY A 180 -6.31 -14.58 -25.29
C GLY A 180 -5.40 -14.16 -24.13
N PHE A 181 -4.38 -14.96 -23.83
CA PHE A 181 -3.35 -14.59 -22.86
C PHE A 181 -2.65 -13.28 -23.24
N CYS A 182 -2.28 -13.12 -24.51
CA CYS A 182 -1.61 -11.91 -25.00
C CYS A 182 -2.50 -10.66 -24.86
N LEU A 183 -3.80 -10.77 -25.14
CA LEU A 183 -4.77 -9.68 -24.97
C LEU A 183 -4.91 -9.27 -23.50
N LEU A 184 -5.04 -10.24 -22.59
CA LEU A 184 -5.14 -9.99 -21.15
C LEU A 184 -3.87 -9.33 -20.61
N GLN A 185 -2.70 -9.83 -21.02
CA GLN A 185 -1.41 -9.23 -20.64
C GLN A 185 -1.18 -7.84 -21.22
N LYS A 186 -1.67 -7.56 -22.43
CA LYS A 186 -1.65 -6.23 -23.02
C LYS A 186 -2.50 -5.26 -22.21
N ARG A 187 -3.71 -5.68 -21.79
CA ARG A 187 -4.60 -4.89 -20.92
C ARG A 187 -3.99 -4.66 -19.53
N ARG A 188 -3.26 -5.62 -18.97
CA ARG A 188 -2.51 -5.44 -17.70
C ARG A 188 -1.48 -4.32 -17.80
N GLY A 189 -0.96 -4.02 -19.00
CA GLY A 189 -0.05 -2.89 -19.21
C GLY A 189 -0.62 -1.54 -18.74
N SER A 190 -1.95 -1.38 -18.75
CA SER A 190 -2.64 -0.18 -18.27
C SER A 190 -2.59 -0.01 -16.74
N THR A 191 -2.37 -1.08 -15.99
CA THR A 191 -2.41 -1.09 -14.52
C THR A 191 -1.31 -0.25 -13.90
N GLU A 192 -0.12 -0.19 -14.51
CA GLU A 192 0.95 0.73 -14.06
C GLU A 192 0.53 2.19 -14.19
N GLY A 193 -0.16 2.52 -15.28
CA GLY A 193 -0.75 3.85 -15.47
C GLY A 193 -1.81 4.15 -14.40
N ARG A 194 -2.65 3.17 -14.07
CA ARG A 194 -3.66 3.28 -13.00
C ARG A 194 -3.02 3.54 -11.64
N ILE A 195 -2.02 2.75 -11.26
CA ILE A 195 -1.26 2.92 -10.02
C ILE A 195 -0.59 4.29 -10.00
N GLY A 196 -0.02 4.73 -11.13
CA GLY A 196 0.56 6.05 -11.30
C GLY A 196 -0.44 7.19 -11.04
N ILE A 197 -1.63 7.12 -11.63
CA ILE A 197 -2.72 8.08 -11.38
C ILE A 197 -3.11 8.05 -9.90
N PHE A 198 -3.32 6.87 -9.33
CA PHE A 198 -3.74 6.70 -7.95
C PHE A 198 -2.75 7.33 -6.97
N LYS A 199 -1.45 7.06 -7.15
CA LYS A 199 -0.38 7.62 -6.32
C LYS A 199 -0.27 9.14 -6.45
N ASN A 200 -0.24 9.65 -7.67
CA ASN A 200 0.11 11.06 -7.92
C ASN A 200 -1.09 12.00 -7.78
N ALA A 201 -2.30 11.57 -8.17
CA ALA A 201 -3.48 12.44 -8.16
C ALA A 201 -4.35 12.29 -6.90
N TYR A 202 -4.35 11.12 -6.24
CA TYR A 202 -5.26 10.84 -5.13
C TYR A 202 -4.53 10.74 -3.78
N LEU A 203 -3.54 9.85 -3.67
CA LEU A 203 -2.80 9.65 -2.42
C LEU A 203 -1.96 10.87 -2.03
N GLY A 204 -1.32 11.50 -3.01
CA GLY A 204 -0.34 12.55 -2.80
C GLY A 204 1.03 11.99 -2.41
N THR A 205 2.08 12.78 -2.65
CA THR A 205 3.46 12.40 -2.33
C THR A 205 4.11 13.51 -1.49
N PRO A 206 4.34 13.30 -0.17
CA PRO A 206 4.02 12.10 0.63
C PRO A 206 2.56 12.04 1.11
N LEU A 207 2.10 10.83 1.47
CA LEU A 207 0.85 10.62 2.19
C LEU A 207 0.94 11.23 3.59
N ARG A 208 0.13 12.26 3.87
CA ARG A 208 0.24 13.07 5.10
C ARG A 208 -0.49 12.49 6.32
N SER A 209 -1.36 11.49 6.11
CA SER A 209 -2.07 10.81 7.20
C SER A 209 -1.07 10.07 8.08
N LYS A 210 -1.13 10.28 9.40
CA LYS A 210 -0.25 9.64 10.39
C LYS A 210 -0.92 8.42 11.00
N GLY A 211 -0.16 7.34 11.23
CA GLY A 211 -0.69 6.08 11.73
C GLY A 211 -1.43 5.25 10.67
N TYR A 212 -1.47 3.94 10.89
CA TYR A 212 -2.05 2.99 9.94
C TYR A 212 -3.54 3.26 9.66
N GLU A 213 -4.37 3.42 10.68
CA GLU A 213 -5.82 3.62 10.51
C GLU A 213 -6.15 4.83 9.64
N ASN A 214 -5.53 5.99 9.93
CA ASN A 214 -5.76 7.20 9.13
C ASN A 214 -5.26 7.07 7.69
N ARG A 215 -4.19 6.30 7.46
CA ARG A 215 -3.68 6.02 6.11
C ARG A 215 -4.61 5.08 5.36
N LYS A 216 -5.10 4.04 6.02
CA LYS A 216 -6.09 3.10 5.49
C LYS A 216 -7.36 3.83 5.06
N THR A 217 -7.96 4.62 5.96
CA THR A 217 -9.15 5.42 5.65
C THR A 217 -8.89 6.37 4.48
N ARG A 218 -7.73 7.04 4.44
CA ARG A 218 -7.38 7.91 3.32
C ARG A 218 -7.29 7.14 1.99
N ILE A 219 -6.71 5.95 1.98
CA ILE A 219 -6.63 5.09 0.80
C ILE A 219 -8.03 4.71 0.32
N GLU A 220 -8.92 4.30 1.21
CA GLU A 220 -10.31 3.93 0.88
C GLU A 220 -11.07 5.10 0.24
N TRP A 221 -10.95 6.31 0.80
CA TRP A 221 -11.52 7.52 0.20
C TRP A 221 -10.92 7.84 -1.17
N CYS A 222 -9.62 7.65 -1.34
CA CYS A 222 -8.95 7.83 -2.62
C CYS A 222 -9.45 6.82 -3.66
N ILE A 223 -9.70 5.56 -3.28
CA ILE A 223 -10.23 4.52 -4.17
C ILE A 223 -11.65 4.88 -4.61
N LEU A 224 -12.49 5.29 -3.66
CA LEU A 224 -13.84 5.77 -3.97
C LEU A 224 -13.79 6.95 -4.95
N GLY A 225 -13.00 7.97 -4.65
CA GLY A 225 -12.85 9.15 -5.51
C GLY A 225 -12.35 8.78 -6.91
N HIS A 226 -11.38 7.89 -6.99
CA HIS A 226 -10.88 7.37 -8.26
C HIS A 226 -11.98 6.68 -9.08
N ASN A 227 -12.73 5.77 -8.45
CA ASN A 227 -13.78 5.02 -9.14
C ASN A 227 -14.92 5.92 -9.59
N LEU A 228 -15.34 6.89 -8.77
CA LEU A 228 -16.36 7.87 -9.16
C LEU A 228 -15.93 8.71 -10.36
N TRP A 229 -14.68 9.18 -10.38
CA TRP A 229 -14.13 9.88 -11.55
C TRP A 229 -14.13 9.00 -12.80
N LYS A 230 -13.70 7.74 -12.69
CA LYS A 230 -13.65 6.82 -13.83
C LYS A 230 -15.05 6.49 -14.36
N LEU A 231 -16.01 6.24 -13.47
CA LEU A 231 -17.42 6.04 -13.82
C LEU A 231 -18.00 7.27 -14.54
N ALA A 232 -17.74 8.47 -14.03
CA ALA A 232 -18.21 9.70 -14.66
C ALA A 232 -17.62 9.89 -16.07
N ALA A 233 -16.33 9.60 -16.25
CA ALA A 233 -15.69 9.65 -17.56
C ALA A 233 -16.29 8.63 -18.55
N MET A 234 -16.55 7.40 -18.09
CA MET A 234 -17.22 6.37 -18.90
C MET A 234 -18.64 6.78 -19.28
N ALA A 235 -19.41 7.34 -18.35
CA ALA A 235 -20.76 7.81 -18.60
C ALA A 235 -20.79 8.98 -19.60
N ALA A 236 -19.86 9.93 -19.49
CA ALA A 236 -19.75 11.05 -20.43
C ALA A 236 -19.38 10.56 -21.84
N GLN A 237 -18.44 9.61 -21.95
CA GLN A 237 -18.09 9.00 -23.24
C GLN A 237 -19.29 8.28 -23.85
N LYS A 238 -19.99 7.45 -23.06
CA LYS A 238 -21.14 6.70 -23.56
C LYS A 238 -22.26 7.61 -24.04
N ARG A 239 -22.48 8.73 -23.35
CA ARG A 239 -23.44 9.74 -23.77
C ARG A 239 -23.06 10.36 -25.12
N ALA A 240 -21.79 10.73 -25.31
CA ALA A 240 -21.31 11.29 -26.58
C ALA A 240 -21.44 10.30 -27.74
N GLU A 241 -21.16 9.02 -27.51
CA GLU A 241 -21.37 7.94 -28.49
C GLU A 241 -22.85 7.84 -28.91
N LEU A 242 -23.77 7.82 -27.94
CA LEU A 242 -25.21 7.75 -28.21
C LEU A 242 -25.71 8.99 -28.96
N GLU A 243 -25.23 10.19 -28.61
CA GLU A 243 -25.57 11.43 -29.31
C GLU A 243 -25.06 11.41 -30.76
N ALA A 244 -23.86 10.86 -31.01
CA ALA A 244 -23.32 10.70 -32.36
C ALA A 244 -24.08 9.64 -33.19
N GLU A 245 -24.48 8.52 -32.59
CA GLU A 245 -25.30 7.49 -33.23
C GLU A 245 -26.67 8.04 -33.64
N LEU A 246 -27.32 8.81 -32.75
CA LEU A 246 -28.60 9.47 -33.04
C LEU A 246 -28.46 10.50 -34.17
N ALA A 247 -27.38 11.28 -34.19
CA ALA A 247 -27.12 12.26 -35.25
C ALA A 247 -26.81 11.60 -36.60
N ALA A 248 -26.19 10.41 -36.62
CA ALA A 248 -25.91 9.66 -37.85
C ALA A 248 -27.16 8.93 -38.40
N ALA A 249 -28.15 8.67 -37.55
CA ALA A 249 -29.41 8.02 -37.91
C ALA A 249 -30.51 9.01 -38.36
N ALA A 250 -30.31 10.32 -38.13
CA ALA A 250 -31.20 11.41 -38.52
C ALA A 250 -30.83 12.00 -39.89
#